data_AF-A0A973GE99-F1
#
_entry.id   AF-A0A973GE99-F1
#
_cell.length_a   1.000
_cell.length_b   1.000
_cell.length_c   1.000
_cell.angle_alpha   90.00
_cell.angle_beta   90.00
_cell.angle_gamma   90.00
#
_symmetry.space_group_name_H-M   'P 1'
#
loop_
_entity.id
_entity.type
_entity.pdbx_description
1 polymer ?
#
loop_
_entity_poly.entity_id
_entity_poly.type
_entity_poly.pdbx_seq_one_letter_code
_entity_poly.pdbx_strand_id
1 'polypeptide(L)'
;MFNFFKKSKNIEEKCEEVHVVRITPAHRVFTMEYARRLYGTVTDPDQIPITDETHERIVRIHPDSVLGLEDAQGNLLSWSVCLPTTRELADLFCEGTITEKELFERTPVGATYDALYLCSIITLPEFQRKGYASTLLREGIARFPEANTYLFAWAWSEEGKALIRFTERNGHTIRLRK
;
A
#
# COMPACT_ATOMS: atom_id res chain seq x y z
N MET A 1 -28.77 -34.75 -37.61
CA MET A 1 -28.41 -33.41 -37.09
C MET A 1 -27.43 -33.65 -35.95
N PHE A 2 -26.13 -33.61 -36.27
CA PHE A 2 -25.05 -34.12 -35.41
C PHE A 2 -24.49 -33.03 -34.47
N ASN A 3 -24.14 -33.48 -33.27
CA ASN A 3 -23.57 -32.74 -32.14
C ASN A 3 -22.50 -31.71 -32.49
N PHE A 4 -22.60 -30.52 -31.89
CA PHE A 4 -21.47 -29.62 -31.67
C PHE A 4 -21.34 -29.34 -30.16
N PHE A 5 -20.69 -30.26 -29.46
CA PHE A 5 -20.09 -29.98 -28.15
C PHE A 5 -18.95 -28.98 -28.39
N LYS A 6 -19.18 -27.69 -28.10
CA LYS A 6 -18.09 -26.72 -27.99
C LYS A 6 -17.25 -27.12 -26.78
N LYS A 7 -16.04 -27.62 -27.04
CA LYS A 7 -14.94 -27.69 -26.07
C LYS A 7 -14.78 -26.31 -25.43
N SER A 8 -15.17 -26.17 -24.17
CA SER A 8 -14.65 -25.12 -23.30
C SER A 8 -13.14 -25.34 -23.19
N LYS A 9 -12.35 -24.45 -23.79
CA LYS A 9 -10.94 -24.34 -23.46
C LYS A 9 -10.89 -23.86 -22.00
N ASN A 10 -10.54 -24.76 -21.08
CA ASN A 10 -9.94 -24.36 -19.82
C ASN A 10 -8.68 -23.58 -20.17
N ILE A 11 -8.79 -22.25 -20.13
CA ILE A 11 -7.62 -21.41 -19.96
C ILE A 11 -7.35 -21.51 -18.47
N GLU A 12 -6.46 -22.43 -18.09
CA GLU A 12 -5.77 -22.30 -16.81
C GLU A 12 -5.02 -20.97 -16.90
N GLU A 13 -5.56 -19.93 -16.26
CA GLU A 13 -4.79 -18.74 -15.95
C GLU A 13 -3.59 -19.24 -15.14
N LYS A 14 -2.42 -19.30 -15.79
CA LYS A 14 -1.16 -19.48 -15.10
C LYS A 14 -1.07 -18.29 -14.13
N CYS A 15 -1.28 -18.53 -12.83
CA CYS A 15 -0.89 -17.56 -11.82
C CYS A 15 0.61 -17.33 -12.02
N GLU A 16 0.98 -16.14 -12.48
CA GLU A 16 2.39 -15.71 -12.45
C GLU A 16 2.86 -15.86 -11.01
N GLU A 17 3.98 -16.56 -10.82
CA GLU A 17 4.59 -16.70 -9.51
C GLU A 17 5.11 -15.32 -9.09
N VAL A 18 4.63 -14.85 -7.94
CA VAL A 18 4.97 -13.53 -7.40
C VAL A 18 5.42 -13.64 -5.96
N HIS A 19 6.34 -12.78 -5.55
CA HIS A 19 6.94 -12.79 -4.22
C HIS A 19 6.85 -11.40 -3.59
N VAL A 20 6.47 -11.37 -2.31
CA VAL A 20 6.52 -10.12 -1.52
C VAL A 20 7.90 -9.93 -0.94
N VAL A 21 8.48 -8.77 -1.20
CA VAL A 21 9.84 -8.38 -0.82
C VAL A 21 9.83 -7.06 -0.06
N ARG A 22 10.90 -6.76 0.67
CA ARG A 22 11.19 -5.39 1.10
C ARG A 22 11.77 -4.62 -0.08
N ILE A 23 11.41 -3.34 -0.20
CA ILE A 23 12.03 -2.48 -1.22
C ILE A 23 13.53 -2.33 -0.91
N THR A 24 14.36 -2.68 -1.88
CA THR A 24 15.81 -2.57 -1.76
C THR A 24 16.28 -1.18 -2.22
N PRO A 25 17.52 -0.78 -1.92
CA PRO A 25 18.11 0.42 -2.52
C PRO A 25 18.06 0.43 -4.05
N ALA A 26 18.10 -0.74 -4.70
CA ALA A 26 17.98 -0.85 -6.16
C ALA A 26 16.56 -0.49 -6.66
N HIS A 27 15.52 -0.85 -5.92
CA HIS A 27 14.14 -0.49 -6.26
C HIS A 27 13.83 0.99 -6.00
N ARG A 28 14.48 1.57 -4.98
CA ARG A 28 14.15 2.89 -4.43
C ARG A 28 14.16 4.01 -5.47
N VAL A 29 15.18 4.06 -6.34
CA VAL A 29 15.27 5.10 -7.37
C VAL A 29 14.02 5.07 -8.27
N PHE A 30 13.69 3.87 -8.78
CA PHE A 30 12.55 3.67 -9.64
C PHE A 30 11.21 3.98 -8.95
N THR A 31 10.98 3.44 -7.75
CA THR A 31 9.70 3.62 -7.04
C THR A 31 9.45 5.08 -6.69
N MET A 32 10.48 5.81 -6.28
CA MET A 32 10.36 7.22 -5.91
C MET A 32 10.15 8.12 -7.13
N GLU A 33 10.89 7.91 -8.23
CA GLU A 33 10.64 8.64 -9.47
C GLU A 33 9.22 8.39 -9.99
N TYR A 34 8.76 7.14 -9.95
CA TYR A 34 7.42 6.79 -10.39
C TYR A 34 6.34 7.42 -9.50
N ALA A 35 6.50 7.37 -8.18
CA ALA A 35 5.58 8.01 -7.24
C ALA A 35 5.52 9.54 -7.43
N ARG A 36 6.66 10.21 -7.66
CA ARG A 36 6.69 11.65 -7.98
C ARG A 36 5.92 11.98 -9.25
N ARG A 37 6.02 11.14 -10.29
CA ARG A 37 5.29 11.32 -11.55
C ARG A 37 3.78 11.12 -11.37
N LEU A 38 3.36 10.17 -10.54
CA LEU A 38 1.94 9.88 -10.32
C LEU A 38 1.26 10.92 -9.43
N TYR A 39 1.89 11.24 -8.30
CA TYR A 39 1.22 12.00 -7.25
C TYR A 39 1.61 13.47 -7.21
N GLY A 40 2.75 13.85 -7.78
CA GLY A 40 3.17 15.26 -7.83
C GLY A 40 3.24 15.94 -6.45
N THR A 41 3.39 15.17 -5.35
CA THR A 41 3.18 15.65 -3.97
C THR A 41 4.17 16.72 -3.51
N VAL A 42 5.19 17.04 -4.32
CA VAL A 42 6.19 18.08 -3.99
C VAL A 42 5.54 19.46 -3.79
N THR A 43 4.29 19.67 -4.23
CA THR A 43 3.58 20.94 -4.09
C THR A 43 2.44 20.94 -3.08
N ASP A 44 2.09 19.81 -2.45
CA ASP A 44 1.07 19.77 -1.40
C ASP A 44 1.76 19.79 -0.02
N PRO A 45 1.67 20.90 0.74
CA PRO A 45 2.34 21.02 2.03
C PRO A 45 1.79 20.06 3.10
N ASP A 46 0.59 19.48 2.88
CA ASP A 46 -0.09 18.61 3.83
C ASP A 46 0.23 17.13 3.59
N GLN A 47 0.88 16.79 2.48
CA GLN A 47 1.27 15.43 2.12
C GLN A 47 2.71 15.11 2.50
N ILE A 48 2.97 13.83 2.71
CA ILE A 48 4.35 13.35 2.94
C ILE A 48 5.20 13.66 1.70
N PRO A 49 6.31 14.41 1.83
CA PRO A 49 7.13 14.77 0.69
C PRO A 49 7.89 13.54 0.17
N ILE A 50 7.86 13.29 -1.14
CA ILE A 50 8.56 12.15 -1.75
C ILE A 50 10.05 12.48 -1.91
N THR A 51 10.79 12.34 -0.82
CA THR A 51 12.24 12.58 -0.74
C THR A 51 12.98 11.38 -0.19
N ASP A 52 14.29 11.41 -0.38
CA ASP A 52 15.21 10.37 0.07
C ASP A 52 15.19 10.22 1.59
N GLU A 53 15.17 11.36 2.28
CA GLU A 53 15.06 11.47 3.74
C GLU A 53 13.74 10.92 4.27
N THR A 54 12.62 11.21 3.60
CA THR A 54 11.31 10.63 3.94
C THR A 54 11.37 9.12 3.88
N HIS A 55 11.85 8.56 2.75
CA HIS A 55 11.94 7.12 2.58
C HIS A 55 12.80 6.46 3.68
N GLU A 56 13.97 7.05 3.98
CA GLU A 56 14.85 6.57 5.04
C GLU A 56 14.19 6.62 6.42
N ARG A 57 13.40 7.66 6.70
CA ARG A 57 12.63 7.75 7.95
C ARG A 57 11.50 6.72 7.99
N ILE A 58 10.76 6.48 6.90
CA ILE A 58 9.74 5.42 6.83
C ILE A 58 10.36 4.06 7.18
N VAL A 59 11.52 3.73 6.61
CA VAL A 59 12.24 2.49 6.90
C VAL A 59 12.74 2.43 8.34
N ARG A 60 13.16 3.56 8.92
CA ARG A 60 13.53 3.65 10.35
C ARG A 60 12.34 3.46 11.30
N ILE A 61 11.16 3.99 10.95
CA ILE A 61 9.92 3.77 11.70
C ILE A 61 9.63 2.27 11.76
N HIS A 62 9.58 1.61 10.60
CA HIS A 62 9.54 0.15 10.55
C HIS A 62 10.00 -0.38 9.18
N PRO A 63 10.84 -1.43 9.13
CA PRO A 63 11.39 -1.95 7.86
C PRO A 63 10.33 -2.58 6.93
N ASP A 64 9.19 -3.03 7.47
CA ASP A 64 8.07 -3.55 6.68
C ASP A 64 7.07 -2.46 6.25
N SER A 65 7.37 -1.19 6.49
CA SER A 65 6.50 -0.09 6.04
C SER A 65 6.49 0.08 4.53
N VAL A 66 7.49 -0.47 3.82
CA VAL A 66 7.57 -0.44 2.36
C VAL A 66 7.77 -1.84 1.83
N LEU A 67 6.78 -2.35 1.11
CA LEU A 67 6.81 -3.69 0.51
C LEU A 67 6.70 -3.59 -1.01
N GLY A 68 7.37 -4.50 -1.70
CA GLY A 68 7.29 -4.71 -3.13
C GLY A 68 6.69 -6.08 -3.45
N LEU A 69 6.14 -6.20 -4.65
CA LEU A 69 5.75 -7.46 -5.27
C LEU A 69 6.57 -7.65 -6.54
N GLU A 70 7.33 -8.72 -6.61
CA GLU A 70 8.17 -9.07 -7.75
C GLU A 70 7.64 -10.31 -8.47
N ASP A 71 7.93 -10.40 -9.77
CA ASP A 71 7.82 -11.68 -10.50
C ASP A 71 9.01 -12.61 -10.20
N ALA A 72 8.96 -13.82 -10.75
CA ALA A 72 10.05 -14.80 -10.64
C ALA A 72 11.38 -14.37 -11.28
N GLN A 73 11.42 -13.26 -12.02
CA GLN A 73 12.62 -12.68 -12.61
C GLN A 73 13.17 -11.50 -11.78
N GLY A 74 12.49 -11.12 -10.70
CA GLY A 74 12.85 -9.98 -9.85
C GLY A 74 12.39 -8.63 -10.41
N ASN A 75 11.48 -8.59 -11.39
CA ASN A 75 10.92 -7.33 -11.85
C ASN A 75 9.87 -6.85 -10.86
N LEU A 76 9.99 -5.60 -10.41
CA LEU A 76 9.02 -4.99 -9.51
C LEU A 76 7.70 -4.70 -10.26
N LEU A 77 6.61 -5.29 -9.78
CA LEU A 77 5.28 -5.20 -10.39
C LEU A 77 4.38 -4.18 -9.67
N SER A 78 4.51 -4.12 -8.34
CA SER A 78 3.70 -3.31 -7.45
C SER A 78 4.45 -3.03 -6.16
N TRP A 79 4.13 -1.93 -5.48
CA TRP A 79 4.66 -1.63 -4.14
C TRP A 79 3.64 -0.89 -3.29
N SER A 80 3.79 -1.02 -1.97
CA SER A 80 2.92 -0.40 -0.97
C SER A 80 3.72 0.34 0.08
N VAL A 81 3.14 1.42 0.61
CA VAL A 81 3.56 2.08 1.83
C VAL A 81 2.45 1.93 2.87
N CYS A 82 2.77 1.29 3.99
CA CYS A 82 1.92 1.21 5.18
C CYS A 82 2.70 1.79 6.36
N LEU A 83 2.18 2.83 7.01
CA LEU A 83 2.90 3.53 8.08
C LEU A 83 2.31 3.15 9.44
N PRO A 84 3.03 2.41 10.30
CA PRO A 84 2.56 2.14 11.65
C PRO A 84 2.69 3.41 12.50
N THR A 85 1.76 3.61 13.42
CA THR A 85 1.70 4.80 14.28
C THR A 85 0.90 4.50 15.56
N THR A 86 0.61 5.54 16.34
CA THR A 86 -0.27 5.43 17.51
C THR A 86 -1.72 5.76 17.15
N ARG A 87 -2.66 5.17 17.88
CA ARG A 87 -4.10 5.44 17.74
C ARG A 87 -4.43 6.92 17.95
N GLU A 88 -3.77 7.57 18.90
CA GLU A 88 -3.94 9.00 19.14
C GLU A 88 -3.65 9.83 17.88
N LEU A 89 -2.53 9.55 17.19
CA LEU A 89 -2.19 10.25 15.96
C LEU A 89 -3.15 9.88 14.81
N ALA A 90 -3.57 8.62 14.74
CA ALA A 90 -4.53 8.17 13.74
C ALA A 90 -5.90 8.85 13.89
N ASP A 91 -6.39 9.02 15.13
CA ASP A 91 -7.64 9.71 15.43
C ASP A 91 -7.59 11.18 14.98
N LEU A 92 -6.53 11.90 15.35
CA LEU A 92 -6.29 13.28 14.93
C LEU A 92 -6.23 13.42 13.41
N PHE A 93 -5.57 12.49 12.72
CA PHE A 93 -5.48 12.49 11.27
C PHE A 93 -6.85 12.23 10.62
N CYS A 94 -7.58 11.23 11.09
CA CYS A 94 -8.90 10.90 10.55
C CYS A 94 -9.94 12.01 10.80
N GLU A 95 -9.76 12.81 11.85
CA GLU A 95 -10.58 13.99 12.16
C GLU A 95 -10.18 15.23 11.36
N GLY A 96 -9.08 15.17 10.60
CA GLY A 96 -8.54 16.30 9.85
C GLY A 96 -7.88 17.35 10.74
N THR A 97 -7.58 17.01 12.01
CA THR A 97 -6.87 17.89 12.94
C THR A 97 -5.38 18.00 12.62
N ILE A 98 -4.79 16.94 12.07
CA ILE A 98 -3.42 16.94 11.55
C ILE A 98 -3.38 16.49 10.10
N THR A 99 -2.38 16.99 9.37
CA THR A 99 -2.06 16.62 7.99
C THR A 99 -1.39 15.25 7.91
N GLU A 100 -1.23 14.73 6.69
CA GLU A 100 -0.49 13.47 6.48
C GLU A 100 0.99 13.64 6.81
N LYS A 101 1.54 14.81 6.47
CA LYS A 101 2.90 15.21 6.85
C LYS A 101 3.08 15.23 8.37
N GLU A 102 2.17 15.86 9.10
CA GLU A 102 2.25 15.92 10.56
C GLU A 102 2.09 14.54 11.21
N LEU A 103 1.19 13.68 10.69
CA LEU A 103 1.08 12.28 11.10
C LEU A 103 2.44 11.58 11.01
N PHE A 104 3.12 11.71 9.87
CA PHE A 104 4.43 11.12 9.62
C PHE A 104 5.55 11.70 10.50
N GLU A 105 5.60 13.03 10.64
CA GLU A 105 6.62 13.71 11.44
C GLU A 105 6.48 13.41 12.93
N ARG A 106 5.23 13.35 13.42
CA ARG A 106 4.93 13.06 14.84
C ARG A 106 5.00 11.59 15.20
N THR A 107 4.96 10.67 14.22
CA THR A 107 5.10 9.23 14.48
C THR A 107 6.51 8.94 15.04
N PRO A 108 6.63 8.43 16.28
CA PRO A 108 7.93 8.15 16.89
C PRO A 108 8.61 6.93 16.25
N VAL A 109 9.94 6.97 16.13
CA VAL A 109 10.74 5.83 15.67
C VAL A 109 10.97 4.86 16.84
N GLY A 110 10.73 3.57 16.63
CA GLY A 110 11.00 2.52 17.63
C GLY A 110 9.99 2.48 18.79
N ALA A 111 8.80 3.06 18.62
CA ALA A 111 7.72 2.94 19.59
C ALA A 111 6.90 1.67 19.37
N THR A 112 6.00 1.39 20.31
CA THR A 112 4.89 0.46 20.09
C THR A 112 3.84 1.12 19.21
N TYR A 113 3.34 0.39 18.21
CA TYR A 113 2.38 0.89 17.23
C TYR A 113 1.06 0.11 17.32
N ASP A 114 -0.05 0.82 17.52
CA ASP A 114 -1.39 0.25 17.70
C ASP A 114 -2.40 0.78 16.65
N ALA A 115 -1.91 1.45 15.61
CA ALA A 115 -2.66 1.86 14.43
C ALA A 115 -1.82 1.80 13.15
N LEU A 116 -2.44 1.48 12.02
CA LEU A 116 -1.77 1.33 10.72
C LEU A 116 -2.43 2.21 9.64
N TYR A 117 -1.63 3.14 9.11
CA TYR A 117 -2.03 3.98 7.99
C TYR A 117 -1.76 3.27 6.66
N LEU A 118 -2.81 3.04 5.88
CA LEU A 118 -2.77 2.46 4.53
C LEU A 118 -2.50 3.57 3.51
N CYS A 119 -1.27 4.09 3.50
CA CYS A 119 -0.86 5.30 2.80
C CYS A 119 -1.00 5.20 1.27
N SER A 120 -0.30 4.26 0.64
CA SER A 120 -0.33 4.15 -0.82
C SER A 120 -0.04 2.73 -1.29
N ILE A 121 -0.63 2.38 -2.43
CA ILE A 121 -0.30 1.17 -3.19
C ILE A 121 -0.28 1.56 -4.66
N ILE A 122 0.83 1.25 -5.32
CA ILE A 122 1.01 1.48 -6.75
C ILE A 122 1.22 0.14 -7.43
N THR A 123 0.48 -0.11 -8.49
CA THR A 123 0.70 -1.24 -9.41
C THR A 123 0.94 -0.66 -10.80
N LEU A 124 2.00 -1.11 -11.47
CA LEU A 124 2.31 -0.62 -12.81
C LEU A 124 1.14 -0.93 -13.77
N PRO A 125 0.81 -0.03 -14.72
CA PRO A 125 -0.38 -0.13 -15.57
C PRO A 125 -0.56 -1.48 -16.27
N GLU A 126 0.52 -2.07 -16.77
CA GLU A 126 0.57 -3.37 -17.43
C GLU A 126 0.26 -4.56 -16.50
N PHE A 127 0.32 -4.35 -15.18
CA PHE A 127 0.08 -5.37 -14.15
C PHE A 127 -1.18 -5.10 -13.31
N GLN A 128 -1.98 -4.09 -13.65
CA GLN A 128 -3.23 -3.80 -12.96
C GLN A 128 -4.29 -4.89 -13.20
N ARG A 129 -5.31 -4.94 -12.33
CA ARG A 129 -6.42 -5.91 -12.36
C ARG A 129 -6.02 -7.39 -12.20
N LYS A 130 -4.75 -7.67 -11.84
CA LYS A 130 -4.25 -9.02 -11.50
C LYS A 130 -4.32 -9.36 -10.00
N GLY A 131 -4.89 -8.48 -9.17
CA GLY A 131 -5.00 -8.69 -7.71
C GLY A 131 -3.73 -8.35 -6.90
N TYR A 132 -2.68 -7.81 -7.53
CA TYR A 132 -1.42 -7.50 -6.86
C TYR A 132 -1.54 -6.47 -5.74
N ALA A 133 -2.36 -5.42 -5.93
CA ALA A 133 -2.61 -4.42 -4.91
C ALA A 133 -3.29 -5.01 -3.65
N SER A 134 -4.24 -5.94 -3.80
CA SER A 134 -4.89 -6.58 -2.66
C SER A 134 -3.99 -7.61 -1.98
N THR A 135 -3.12 -8.28 -2.72
CA THR A 135 -2.05 -9.10 -2.13
C THR A 135 -1.13 -8.26 -1.27
N LEU A 136 -0.59 -7.15 -1.79
CA LEU A 136 0.28 -6.27 -1.01
C LEU A 136 -0.42 -5.65 0.20
N LEU A 137 -1.69 -5.27 0.07
CA LEU A 137 -2.42 -4.70 1.20
C LEU A 137 -2.58 -5.71 2.35
N ARG A 138 -2.98 -6.96 2.04
CA ARG A 138 -3.12 -8.02 3.05
C ARG A 138 -1.78 -8.34 3.72
N GLU A 139 -0.74 -8.46 2.91
CA GLU A 139 0.62 -8.73 3.40
C GLU A 139 1.13 -7.58 4.25
N GLY A 140 0.92 -6.32 3.83
CA GLY A 140 1.21 -5.13 4.60
C GLY A 140 0.52 -5.15 5.96
N ILE A 141 -0.79 -5.41 6.01
CA ILE A 141 -1.54 -5.51 7.28
C ILE A 141 -0.99 -6.65 8.16
N ALA A 142 -0.66 -7.80 7.59
CA ALA A 142 -0.16 -8.96 8.32
C ALA A 142 1.22 -8.73 8.96
N ARG A 143 2.04 -7.80 8.44
CA ARG A 143 3.34 -7.43 9.04
C ARG A 143 3.22 -6.62 10.34
N PHE A 144 2.03 -6.11 10.67
CA PHE A 144 1.80 -5.30 11.87
C PHE A 144 0.69 -5.89 12.74
N PRO A 145 0.93 -7.05 13.41
CA PRO A 145 -0.11 -7.75 14.16
C PRO A 145 -0.73 -6.93 15.31
N GLU A 146 0.03 -6.01 15.92
CA GLU A 146 -0.47 -5.14 16.98
C GLU A 146 -1.30 -3.97 16.43
N ALA A 147 -0.91 -3.43 15.27
CA ALA A 147 -1.55 -2.28 14.65
C ALA A 147 -2.73 -2.64 13.73
N ASN A 148 -2.86 -3.91 13.32
CA ASN A 148 -3.91 -4.36 12.39
C ASN A 148 -5.34 -4.28 12.96
N THR A 149 -5.47 -3.98 14.25
CA THR A 149 -6.75 -3.76 14.94
C THR A 149 -7.34 -2.37 14.67
N TYR A 150 -6.51 -1.44 14.18
CA TYR A 150 -6.92 -0.08 13.86
C TYR A 150 -6.31 0.35 12.51
N LEU A 151 -7.05 0.11 11.43
CA LEU A 151 -6.65 0.48 10.08
C LEU A 151 -7.30 1.79 9.68
N PHE A 152 -6.53 2.65 9.03
CA PHE A 152 -7.07 3.91 8.50
C PHE A 152 -6.40 4.32 7.20
N ALA A 153 -7.09 5.13 6.40
CA ALA A 153 -6.64 5.49 5.07
C ALA A 153 -7.15 6.88 4.64
N TRP A 154 -6.52 7.42 3.60
CA TRP A 154 -6.98 8.62 2.90
C TRP A 154 -7.02 8.35 1.40
N ALA A 155 -8.18 7.87 0.93
CA ALA A 155 -8.33 7.42 -0.46
C ALA A 155 -9.09 8.42 -1.32
N TRP A 156 -8.37 8.96 -2.31
CA TRP A 156 -8.90 9.91 -3.28
C TRP A 156 -9.32 9.25 -4.59
N SER A 157 -8.54 8.26 -5.04
CA SER A 157 -8.77 7.56 -6.30
C SER A 157 -9.89 6.52 -6.18
N GLU A 158 -10.57 6.25 -7.30
CA GLU A 158 -11.60 5.22 -7.34
C GLU A 158 -11.02 3.82 -7.12
N GLU A 159 -9.79 3.58 -7.56
CA GLU A 159 -9.04 2.35 -7.31
C GLU A 159 -8.73 2.17 -5.82
N GLY A 160 -8.28 3.23 -5.15
CA GLY A 160 -8.01 3.22 -3.71
C GLY A 160 -9.28 2.94 -2.90
N LYS A 161 -10.37 3.64 -3.23
CA LYS A 161 -11.69 3.41 -2.60
C LYS A 161 -12.20 1.99 -2.87
N ALA A 162 -12.00 1.45 -4.07
CA ALA A 162 -12.39 0.08 -4.41
C ALA A 162 -11.59 -0.94 -3.59
N LEU A 163 -10.29 -0.71 -3.41
CA LEU A 163 -9.43 -1.58 -2.61
C LEU A 163 -9.81 -1.56 -1.12
N ILE A 164 -10.17 -0.39 -0.58
CA ILE A 164 -10.72 -0.27 0.78
C ILE A 164 -12.01 -1.08 0.92
N ARG A 165 -13.00 -0.88 0.04
CA ARG A 165 -14.26 -1.64 0.07
C ARG A 165 -14.04 -3.14 -0.05
N PHE A 166 -13.09 -3.56 -0.89
CA PHE A 166 -12.71 -4.96 -1.00
C PHE A 166 -12.16 -5.48 0.32
N THR A 167 -11.27 -4.73 0.96
CA THR A 167 -10.66 -5.10 2.24
C THR A 167 -11.69 -5.16 3.37
N GLU A 168 -12.64 -4.24 3.39
CA GLU A 168 -13.75 -4.24 4.35
C GLU A 168 -14.65 -5.47 4.21
N ARG A 169 -14.96 -5.87 2.98
CA ARG A 169 -15.72 -7.11 2.71
C ARG A 169 -14.99 -8.38 3.16
N ASN A 170 -13.67 -8.29 3.39
CA ASN A 170 -12.84 -9.39 3.87
C ASN A 170 -12.57 -9.31 5.38
N GLY A 171 -13.38 -8.56 6.13
CA GLY A 171 -13.39 -8.60 7.61
C GLY A 171 -12.53 -7.55 8.31
N HIS A 172 -11.95 -6.61 7.57
CA HIS A 172 -11.27 -5.46 8.15
C HIS A 172 -12.22 -4.27 8.28
N THR A 173 -11.94 -3.35 9.21
CA THR A 173 -12.61 -2.04 9.27
C THR A 173 -11.57 -0.98 9.02
N ILE A 174 -11.81 -0.10 8.04
CA ILE A 174 -10.88 0.97 7.67
C ILE A 174 -11.53 2.31 7.96
N ARG A 175 -10.95 3.08 8.89
CA ARG A 175 -11.39 4.46 9.13
C ARG A 175 -10.87 5.37 8.03
N LEU A 176 -11.77 6.11 7.39
CA LEU A 176 -11.38 7.10 6.39
C LEU A 176 -11.20 8.47 7.03
N ARG A 177 -10.17 9.20 6.59
CA ARG A 177 -10.07 10.63 6.84
C ARG A 177 -11.27 11.36 6.23
N LYS A 178 -11.85 12.26 7.02
CA LYS A 178 -12.97 13.12 6.64
C LYS A 178 -12.59 14.15 5.59
#